data_AF-A0A396K5K6-F1
#
_entry.id   AF-A0A396K5K6-F1
#
_cell.length_a   1.000
_cell.length_b   1.000
_cell.length_c   1.000
_cell.angle_alpha   90.00
_cell.angle_beta   90.00
_cell.angle_gamma   90.00
#
_symmetry.space_group_name_H-M   'P 1'
#
loop_
_entity.id
_entity.type
_entity.pdbx_description
1 polymer ?
#
loop_
_entity_poly.entity_id
_entity_poly.type
_entity_poly.pdbx_seq_one_letter_code
_entity_poly.pdbx_strand_id
1 'polypeptide(L)'
;MTRAELKRNAREKLGGQLFGPNWVNAVLVMDIFYILTGAVNGIAGFGTLIMLVIGGPLSYGVAKLFLQQCDDGQKMNPTEVFKGFSEDFGGSFILYLLRYLFIALWSILLIIPGIVKMYSYSMAFFIKADHPSYDWRECLDASSQLTYGHKWELFILDLSFIGWQIVGSLCLGIGTFWVNAYREATIAEYYRYYESNQVIDRDF
;
A
#
# COMPACT_ATOMS: atom_id res chain seq x y z
N MET A 1 -8.63 12.34 -12.61
CA MET A 1 -7.98 11.28 -13.42
C MET A 1 -8.90 10.06 -13.40
N THR A 2 -9.11 9.41 -14.53
CA THR A 2 -9.98 8.21 -14.59
C THR A 2 -9.24 6.99 -14.06
N ARG A 3 -9.99 5.95 -13.62
CA ARG A 3 -9.42 4.65 -13.21
C ARG A 3 -8.54 4.02 -14.29
N ALA A 4 -8.87 4.23 -15.56
CA ALA A 4 -8.10 3.73 -16.69
C ALA A 4 -6.78 4.47 -16.84
N GLU A 5 -6.76 5.79 -16.61
CA GLU A 5 -5.54 6.60 -16.62
C GLU A 5 -4.61 6.22 -15.47
N LEU A 6 -5.11 6.06 -14.24
CA LEU A 6 -4.31 5.62 -13.09
C LEU A 6 -3.59 4.29 -13.37
N LYS A 7 -4.36 3.32 -13.88
CA LYS A 7 -3.86 2.00 -14.28
C LYS A 7 -2.82 2.09 -15.41
N ARG A 8 -3.08 2.94 -16.41
CA ARG A 8 -2.15 3.16 -17.52
C ARG A 8 -0.83 3.76 -17.02
N ASN A 9 -0.88 4.81 -16.20
CA ASN A 9 0.30 5.47 -15.66
C ASN A 9 1.14 4.50 -14.82
N ALA A 10 0.50 3.74 -13.92
CA ALA A 10 1.17 2.72 -13.13
C ALA A 10 1.88 1.67 -14.01
N ARG A 11 1.22 1.22 -15.10
CA ARG A 11 1.81 0.30 -16.07
C ARG A 11 2.98 0.93 -16.83
N GLU A 12 2.89 2.20 -17.20
CA GLU A 12 3.97 2.94 -17.88
C GLU A 12 5.20 3.06 -16.98
N LYS A 13 5.03 3.39 -15.68
CA LYS A 13 6.11 3.46 -14.69
C LYS A 13 6.74 2.09 -14.38
N LEU A 14 5.94 1.03 -14.31
CA LEU A 14 6.44 -0.35 -14.20
C LEU A 14 7.12 -0.84 -15.49
N GLY A 15 6.87 -0.19 -16.63
CA GLY A 15 7.46 -0.49 -17.92
C GLY A 15 6.67 -1.52 -18.74
N GLY A 16 6.96 -1.56 -20.06
CA GLY A 16 6.22 -2.38 -21.02
C GLY A 16 6.49 -3.89 -20.96
N GLN A 17 7.59 -4.32 -20.32
CA GLN A 17 7.98 -5.72 -20.20
C GLN A 17 7.55 -6.30 -18.85
N LEU A 18 6.55 -7.18 -18.85
CA LEU A 18 5.98 -7.80 -17.64
C LEU A 18 7.00 -8.60 -16.80
N PHE A 19 8.01 -9.16 -17.44
CA PHE A 19 9.12 -9.87 -16.78
C PHE A 19 10.41 -9.05 -16.79
N GLY A 20 10.31 -7.76 -17.06
CA GLY A 20 11.42 -6.82 -16.95
C GLY A 20 11.77 -6.53 -15.49
N PRO A 21 12.94 -5.90 -15.24
CA PRO A 21 13.45 -5.68 -13.89
C PRO A 21 12.50 -4.87 -13.00
N ASN A 22 11.80 -3.87 -13.54
CA ASN A 22 10.88 -3.03 -12.77
C ASN A 22 9.68 -3.84 -12.23
N TRP A 23 9.04 -4.64 -13.09
CA TRP A 23 7.94 -5.51 -12.71
C TRP A 23 8.38 -6.58 -11.72
N VAL A 24 9.49 -7.27 -12.02
CA VAL A 24 10.01 -8.33 -11.14
C VAL A 24 10.36 -7.77 -9.76
N ASN A 25 10.98 -6.59 -9.70
CA ASN A 25 11.32 -5.99 -8.41
C ASN A 25 10.08 -5.53 -7.64
N ALA A 26 9.05 -4.98 -8.31
CA ALA A 26 7.78 -4.64 -7.66
C ALA A 26 7.05 -5.88 -7.11
N VAL A 27 7.07 -6.99 -7.85
CA VAL A 27 6.57 -8.29 -7.41
C VAL A 27 7.36 -8.78 -6.20
N LEU A 28 8.69 -8.76 -6.24
CA LEU A 28 9.54 -9.17 -5.12
C LEU A 28 9.28 -8.34 -3.85
N VAL A 29 9.12 -7.02 -3.98
CA VAL A 29 8.79 -6.14 -2.84
C VAL A 29 7.48 -6.57 -2.18
N MET A 30 6.44 -6.83 -2.98
CA MET A 30 5.16 -7.33 -2.49
C MET A 30 5.29 -8.72 -1.85
N ASP A 31 5.99 -9.62 -2.52
CA ASP A 31 6.09 -11.02 -2.12
C ASP A 31 6.95 -11.20 -0.86
N ILE A 32 7.93 -10.34 -0.60
CA ILE A 32 8.66 -10.33 0.69
C ILE A 32 7.68 -10.23 1.85
N PHE A 33 6.68 -9.34 1.77
CA PHE A 33 5.68 -9.19 2.82
C PHE A 33 4.87 -10.49 3.03
N TYR A 34 4.41 -11.11 1.94
CA TYR A 34 3.62 -12.35 1.99
C TYR A 34 4.44 -13.56 2.43
N ILE A 35 5.68 -13.70 1.96
CA ILE A 35 6.61 -14.77 2.34
C ILE A 35 6.92 -14.68 3.83
N LEU A 36 7.26 -13.49 4.33
CA LEU A 36 7.47 -13.28 5.76
C LEU A 36 6.21 -13.66 6.53
N THR A 37 5.02 -13.29 6.04
CA THR A 37 3.76 -13.61 6.71
C THR A 37 3.55 -15.12 6.80
N GLY A 38 3.80 -15.86 5.72
CA GLY A 38 3.74 -17.33 5.71
C GLY A 38 4.76 -17.96 6.67
N ALA A 39 6.02 -17.52 6.61
CA ALA A 39 7.09 -18.03 7.45
C ALA A 39 6.81 -17.82 8.94
N VAL A 40 6.32 -16.63 9.30
CA VAL A 40 6.02 -16.27 10.68
C VAL A 40 4.79 -17.02 11.22
N ASN A 41 3.76 -17.25 10.40
CA ASN A 41 2.61 -18.08 10.79
C ASN A 41 2.98 -19.57 10.99
N GLY A 42 4.08 -20.04 10.39
CA GLY A 42 4.64 -21.37 10.67
C GLY A 42 5.22 -21.52 12.08
N ILE A 43 5.46 -20.41 12.79
CA ILE A 43 5.96 -20.40 14.17
C ILE A 43 4.76 -20.46 15.12
N ALA A 44 4.58 -21.62 15.77
CA ALA A 44 3.46 -21.85 16.69
C ALA A 44 3.40 -20.79 17.81
N GLY A 45 2.23 -20.20 18.00
CA GLY A 45 1.90 -19.31 19.13
C GLY A 45 2.36 -17.86 19.01
N PHE A 46 3.41 -17.56 18.24
CA PHE A 46 3.99 -16.20 18.19
C PHE A 46 3.88 -15.50 16.84
N GLY A 47 3.40 -16.19 15.80
CA GLY A 47 3.38 -15.64 14.44
C GLY A 47 2.71 -14.27 14.33
N THR A 48 1.48 -14.15 14.82
CA THR A 48 0.73 -12.89 14.77
C THR A 48 1.43 -11.74 15.52
N LEU A 49 2.08 -12.03 16.64
CA LEU A 49 2.79 -11.02 17.43
C LEU A 49 4.04 -10.52 16.72
N ILE A 50 4.80 -11.43 16.10
CA ILE A 50 5.97 -11.08 15.30
C ILE A 50 5.54 -10.19 14.13
N MET A 51 4.49 -10.57 13.41
CA MET A 51 3.95 -9.79 12.28
C MET A 51 3.44 -8.41 12.68
N LEU A 52 2.87 -8.28 13.88
CA LEU A 52 2.43 -7.00 14.40
C LEU A 52 3.62 -6.04 14.63
N VAL A 53 4.78 -6.56 15.02
CA VAL A 53 6.00 -5.77 15.25
C VAL A 53 6.67 -5.37 13.94
N ILE A 54 6.79 -6.29 13.00
CA ILE A 54 7.56 -6.06 11.76
C ILE A 54 6.72 -5.52 10.59
N GLY A 55 5.39 -5.65 10.66
CA GLY A 55 4.47 -5.26 9.59
C GLY A 55 4.46 -3.77 9.29
N GLY A 56 4.63 -2.92 10.32
CA GLY A 56 4.70 -1.47 10.16
C GLY A 56 5.92 -1.00 9.36
N PRO A 57 7.15 -1.32 9.82
CA PRO A 57 8.37 -1.02 9.08
C PRO A 57 8.37 -1.55 7.65
N LEU A 58 7.84 -2.76 7.41
CA LEU A 58 7.69 -3.30 6.06
C LEU A 58 6.69 -2.50 5.22
N SER A 59 5.54 -2.15 5.78
CA SER A 59 4.52 -1.34 5.07
C SER A 59 5.06 0.03 4.68
N TYR A 60 5.86 0.65 5.56
CA TYR A 60 6.57 1.89 5.24
C TYR A 60 7.58 1.69 4.09
N GLY A 61 8.40 0.63 4.14
CA GLY A 61 9.37 0.33 3.09
C GLY A 61 8.72 0.06 1.73
N VAL A 62 7.61 -0.67 1.71
CA VAL A 62 6.79 -0.90 0.51
C VAL A 62 6.28 0.45 -0.02
N ALA A 63 5.61 1.24 0.83
CA ALA A 63 5.05 2.52 0.42
C ALA A 63 6.12 3.45 -0.17
N LYS A 64 7.28 3.56 0.49
CA LYS A 64 8.41 4.36 0.03
C LYS A 64 8.91 3.93 -1.36
N LEU A 65 9.10 2.63 -1.57
CA LEU A 65 9.57 2.13 -2.87
C LEU A 65 8.56 2.34 -4.00
N PHE A 66 7.26 2.14 -3.72
CA PHE A 66 6.21 2.36 -4.70
C PHE A 66 6.04 3.85 -5.04
N LEU A 67 6.21 4.76 -4.08
CA LEU A 67 6.24 6.20 -4.36
C LEU A 67 7.45 6.60 -5.20
N GLN A 68 8.65 6.14 -4.84
CA GLN A 68 9.86 6.44 -5.61
C GLN A 68 9.76 5.94 -7.06
N GLN A 69 9.15 4.77 -7.27
CA GLN A 69 8.88 4.27 -8.61
C GLN A 69 7.80 5.08 -9.34
N CYS A 70 6.75 5.50 -8.64
CA CYS A 70 5.70 6.36 -9.17
C CYS A 70 6.28 7.71 -9.64
N ASP A 71 7.13 8.33 -8.83
CA ASP A 71 7.69 9.66 -9.12
C ASP A 71 8.71 9.61 -10.26
N ASP A 72 9.77 8.82 -10.06
CA ASP A 72 10.95 8.89 -10.93
C ASP A 72 11.01 7.76 -11.96
N GLY A 73 10.09 6.78 -11.91
CA GLY A 73 10.17 5.56 -12.72
C GLY A 73 11.38 4.69 -12.40
N GLN A 74 12.05 4.96 -11.27
CA GLN A 74 13.29 4.30 -10.91
C GLN A 74 13.10 2.81 -10.62
N LYS A 75 14.17 2.05 -10.84
CA LYS A 75 14.22 0.63 -10.51
C LYS A 75 14.13 0.48 -8.99
N MET A 76 13.08 -0.17 -8.53
CA MET A 76 12.98 -0.60 -7.13
C MET A 76 14.15 -1.54 -6.81
N ASN A 77 14.76 -1.35 -5.65
CA ASN A 77 15.65 -2.34 -5.06
C ASN A 77 14.87 -3.08 -3.95
N PRO A 78 14.49 -4.35 -4.13
CA PRO A 78 13.66 -5.05 -3.15
C PRO A 78 14.24 -5.12 -1.74
N THR A 79 15.58 -5.10 -1.62
CA THR A 79 16.25 -5.10 -0.30
C THR A 79 15.99 -3.84 0.50
N GLU A 80 15.62 -2.74 -0.15
CA GLU A 80 15.32 -1.48 0.52
C GLU A 80 13.97 -1.47 1.23
N VAL A 81 13.13 -2.48 1.04
CA VAL A 81 11.91 -2.66 1.84
C VAL A 81 12.23 -2.74 3.34
N PHE A 82 13.44 -3.21 3.69
CA PHE A 82 13.92 -3.29 5.07
C PHE A 82 14.43 -1.94 5.62
N LYS A 83 14.56 -0.89 4.80
CA LYS A 83 14.95 0.45 5.31
C LYS A 83 13.96 1.00 6.31
N GLY A 84 12.68 0.60 6.26
CA GLY A 84 11.71 1.00 7.27
C GLY A 84 12.08 0.59 8.70
N PHE A 85 12.88 -0.46 8.87
CA PHE A 85 13.37 -0.87 10.19
C PHE A 85 14.48 0.04 10.72
N SER A 86 15.25 0.67 9.84
CA SER A 86 16.34 1.57 10.23
C SER A 86 15.92 3.04 10.25
N GLU A 87 15.03 3.45 9.35
CA GLU A 87 14.67 4.86 9.17
C GLU A 87 13.56 5.33 10.11
N ASP A 88 12.52 4.51 10.31
CA ASP A 88 11.36 4.90 11.12
C ASP A 88 10.67 3.69 11.75
N PHE A 89 11.39 2.91 12.55
CA PHE A 89 10.81 1.73 13.19
C PHE A 89 9.66 2.10 14.13
N GLY A 90 9.89 3.07 15.04
CA GLY A 90 8.92 3.43 16.08
C GLY A 90 7.65 4.06 15.52
N GLY A 91 7.78 5.03 14.60
CA GLY A 91 6.66 5.72 13.97
C GLY A 91 5.81 4.76 13.14
N SER A 92 6.44 4.02 12.22
CA SER A 92 5.74 3.05 11.36
C SER A 92 5.12 1.89 12.14
N PHE A 93 5.74 1.41 13.22
CA PHE A 93 5.17 0.40 14.11
C PHE A 93 3.90 0.91 14.80
N ILE A 94 3.96 2.09 15.43
CA ILE A 94 2.81 2.67 16.13
C ILE A 94 1.68 2.97 15.14
N LEU A 95 2.02 3.50 13.96
CA LEU A 95 1.07 3.74 12.87
C LEU A 95 0.37 2.45 12.45
N TYR A 96 1.11 1.36 12.24
CA TYR A 96 0.56 0.05 11.90
C TYR A 96 -0.38 -0.45 13.01
N LEU A 97 0.11 -0.48 14.26
CA LEU A 97 -0.64 -0.96 15.41
C LEU A 97 -1.97 -0.22 15.57
N LEU A 98 -1.94 1.11 15.55
CA LEU A 98 -3.13 1.93 15.78
C LEU A 98 -4.08 1.92 14.58
N ARG A 99 -3.56 1.88 13.36
CA ARG A 99 -4.36 1.65 12.15
C ARG A 99 -5.15 0.35 12.26
N TYR A 100 -4.49 -0.76 12.59
CA TYR A 100 -5.14 -2.06 12.74
C TYR A 100 -6.14 -2.06 13.90
N LEU A 101 -5.77 -1.47 15.04
CA LEU A 101 -6.66 -1.35 16.20
C LEU A 101 -7.95 -0.61 15.85
N PHE A 102 -7.86 0.57 15.21
CA PHE A 102 -9.05 1.33 14.84
C PHE A 102 -9.91 0.58 13.83
N ILE A 103 -9.31 -0.03 12.79
CA ILE A 103 -10.07 -0.83 11.82
C ILE A 103 -10.76 -2.00 12.51
N ALA A 104 -10.09 -2.70 13.43
CA ALA A 104 -10.67 -3.79 14.19
C ALA A 104 -11.83 -3.33 15.08
N LEU A 105 -11.67 -2.23 15.82
CA LEU A 105 -12.74 -1.66 16.66
C LEU A 105 -13.99 -1.31 15.84
N TRP A 106 -13.81 -0.69 14.67
CA TRP A 106 -14.92 -0.38 13.77
C TRP A 106 -15.55 -1.63 13.17
N SER A 107 -14.73 -2.64 12.84
CA SER A 107 -15.21 -3.90 12.26
C SER A 107 -15.97 -4.77 13.28
N ILE A 108 -15.59 -4.72 14.56
CA ILE A 108 -16.30 -5.39 15.67
C ILE A 108 -17.67 -4.74 15.88
N LEU A 109 -17.76 -3.41 15.77
CA LEU A 109 -19.04 -2.70 15.88
C LEU A 109 -19.95 -3.08 14.70
N LEU A 110 -19.45 -2.95 13.47
CA LEU A 110 -20.16 -3.24 12.22
C LEU A 110 -19.16 -3.47 11.07
N ILE A 111 -19.46 -4.42 10.18
CA ILE A 111 -18.60 -4.75 9.03
C ILE A 111 -18.44 -3.56 8.06
N ILE A 112 -19.53 -2.87 7.72
CA ILE A 112 -19.51 -1.78 6.73
C ILE A 112 -18.61 -0.60 7.18
N PRO A 113 -18.77 -0.05 8.40
CA PRO A 113 -17.84 0.94 8.94
C PRO A 113 -16.38 0.49 8.99
N GLY A 114 -16.12 -0.80 9.26
CA GLY A 114 -14.78 -1.38 9.20
C GLY A 114 -14.14 -1.23 7.82
N ILE A 115 -14.87 -1.58 6.75
CA ILE A 115 -14.41 -1.43 5.36
C ILE A 115 -14.19 0.06 5.03
N VAL A 116 -15.12 0.94 5.41
CA VAL A 116 -14.97 2.39 5.19
C VAL A 116 -13.71 2.92 5.87
N LYS A 117 -13.39 2.45 7.08
CA LYS A 117 -12.18 2.84 7.81
C LYS A 117 -10.90 2.26 7.22
N MET A 118 -10.95 1.05 6.67
CA MET A 118 -9.85 0.48 5.90
C MET A 118 -9.45 1.38 4.73
N TYR A 119 -10.43 1.88 3.96
CA TYR A 119 -10.20 2.85 2.89
C TYR A 119 -9.81 4.24 3.39
N SER A 120 -10.31 4.66 4.55
CA SER A 120 -9.92 5.94 5.17
C SER A 120 -8.43 6.00 5.50
N TYR A 121 -7.85 4.87 5.89
CA TYR A 121 -6.45 4.75 6.32
C TYR A 121 -5.58 4.03 5.28
N SER A 122 -6.02 3.93 4.03
CA SER A 122 -5.28 3.23 2.96
C SER A 122 -4.00 3.97 2.57
N MET A 123 -3.96 5.30 2.74
CA MET A 123 -2.86 6.16 2.29
C MET A 123 -1.85 6.53 3.38
N ALA A 124 -2.08 6.09 4.62
CA ALA A 124 -1.31 6.54 5.77
C ALA A 124 0.19 6.21 5.67
N PHE A 125 0.57 5.07 5.07
CA PHE A 125 1.98 4.72 4.88
C PHE A 125 2.64 5.50 3.74
N PHE A 126 1.90 5.87 2.68
CA PHE A 126 2.40 6.75 1.63
C PHE A 126 2.69 8.15 2.21
N ILE A 127 1.76 8.68 2.99
CA ILE A 127 1.93 9.95 3.71
C ILE A 127 3.13 9.90 4.66
N LYS A 128 3.29 8.81 5.39
CA LYS A 128 4.44 8.65 6.29
C LYS A 128 5.77 8.59 5.54
N ALA A 129 5.79 8.00 4.34
CA ALA A 129 6.98 7.94 3.50
C ALA A 129 7.37 9.32 2.90
N ASP A 130 6.39 10.16 2.56
CA ASP A 130 6.63 11.53 2.06
C ASP A 130 6.87 12.58 3.12
N HIS A 131 6.22 12.40 4.27
CA HIS A 131 6.37 13.24 5.44
C HIS A 131 6.90 12.42 6.62
N PRO A 132 8.19 12.02 6.62
CA PRO A 132 8.77 11.22 7.71
C PRO A 132 8.63 11.87 9.09
N SER A 133 8.52 13.21 9.16
CA SER A 133 8.32 13.97 10.38
C SER A 133 6.93 13.80 11.00
N TYR A 134 5.92 13.36 10.26
CA TYR A 134 4.54 13.24 10.75
C TYR A 134 4.42 12.12 11.78
N ASP A 135 3.71 12.39 12.87
CA ASP A 135 3.31 11.38 13.84
C ASP A 135 2.23 10.47 13.25
N TRP A 136 2.02 9.30 13.86
CA TRP A 136 1.00 8.34 13.42
C TRP A 136 -0.40 8.96 13.32
N ARG A 137 -0.75 9.91 14.20
CA ARG A 137 -2.03 10.63 14.17
C ARG A 137 -2.15 11.46 12.90
N GLU A 138 -1.13 12.26 12.63
CA GLU A 138 -1.07 13.14 11.47
C GLU A 138 -1.18 12.33 10.17
N CYS A 139 -0.53 11.17 10.09
CA CYS A 139 -0.66 10.26 8.95
C CYS A 139 -2.09 9.71 8.77
N LEU A 140 -2.76 9.29 9.85
CA LEU A 140 -4.13 8.76 9.78
C LEU A 140 -5.15 9.84 9.45
N ASP A 141 -4.98 11.04 10.00
CA ASP A 141 -5.86 12.18 9.77
C ASP A 141 -5.69 12.70 8.34
N ALA A 142 -4.44 12.88 7.88
CA ALA A 142 -4.15 13.26 6.50
C ALA A 142 -4.67 12.20 5.52
N SER A 143 -4.50 10.90 5.77
CA SER A 143 -5.08 9.85 4.92
C SER A 143 -6.60 9.92 4.88
N SER A 144 -7.23 10.22 6.02
CA SER A 144 -8.70 10.31 6.11
C SER A 144 -9.25 11.52 5.37
N GLN A 145 -8.51 12.63 5.39
CA GLN A 145 -8.81 13.84 4.63
C GLN A 145 -8.61 13.61 3.12
N LEU A 146 -7.48 13.02 2.73
CA LEU A 146 -7.16 12.70 1.34
C LEU A 146 -8.19 11.76 0.69
N THR A 147 -8.76 10.84 1.48
CA THR A 147 -9.76 9.88 1.01
C THR A 147 -11.20 10.31 1.29
N TYR A 148 -11.42 11.50 1.88
CA TYR A 148 -12.76 12.01 2.11
C TYR A 148 -13.46 12.27 0.77
N GLY A 149 -14.72 11.86 0.63
CA GLY A 149 -15.45 11.92 -0.66
C GLY A 149 -15.09 10.82 -1.67
N HIS A 150 -13.86 10.29 -1.66
CA HIS A 150 -13.37 9.38 -2.71
C HIS A 150 -13.25 7.90 -2.30
N LYS A 151 -13.69 7.52 -1.10
CA LYS A 151 -13.63 6.11 -0.63
C LYS A 151 -14.35 5.13 -1.56
N TRP A 152 -15.46 5.56 -2.15
CA TRP A 152 -16.21 4.75 -3.09
C TRP A 152 -15.44 4.51 -4.40
N GLU A 153 -14.68 5.51 -4.84
CA GLU A 153 -13.81 5.38 -6.01
C GLU A 153 -12.68 4.37 -5.76
N LEU A 154 -12.05 4.41 -4.57
CA LEU A 154 -11.05 3.42 -4.16
C LEU A 154 -11.63 2.01 -4.09
N PHE A 155 -12.83 1.86 -3.53
CA PHE A 155 -13.51 0.56 -3.51
C PHE A 155 -13.77 0.02 -4.91
N ILE A 156 -14.28 0.86 -5.82
CA ILE A 156 -14.51 0.47 -7.21
C ILE A 156 -13.17 0.18 -7.94
N LEU A 157 -12.11 0.93 -7.63
CA LEU A 157 -10.77 0.68 -8.16
C LEU A 157 -10.30 -0.71 -7.74
N ASP A 158 -10.46 -1.10 -6.48
CA ASP A 158 -10.16 -2.45 -5.99
C ASP A 158 -11.02 -3.53 -6.66
N LEU A 159 -12.33 -3.31 -6.78
CA LEU A 159 -13.23 -4.24 -7.48
C LEU A 159 -12.76 -4.50 -8.92
N SER A 160 -12.20 -3.49 -9.58
CA SER A 160 -11.71 -3.62 -10.95
C SER A 160 -10.45 -4.48 -11.08
N PHE A 161 -9.80 -4.85 -9.96
CA PHE A 161 -8.70 -5.82 -9.92
C PHE A 161 -9.17 -7.24 -9.59
N ILE A 162 -10.36 -7.43 -9.01
CA ILE A 162 -10.87 -8.77 -8.65
C ILE A 162 -10.95 -9.70 -9.85
N GLY A 163 -11.39 -9.21 -11.02
CA GLY A 163 -11.40 -10.02 -12.24
C GLY A 163 -10.01 -10.53 -12.61
N TRP A 164 -8.98 -9.70 -12.46
CA TRP A 164 -7.59 -10.07 -12.71
C TRP A 164 -7.05 -11.03 -11.65
N GLN A 165 -7.48 -10.88 -10.39
CA GLN A 165 -7.13 -11.83 -9.32
C GLN A 165 -7.71 -13.22 -9.59
N ILE A 166 -8.95 -13.31 -10.08
CA ILE A 166 -9.57 -14.59 -10.46
C ILE A 166 -8.78 -15.24 -11.60
N VAL A 167 -8.48 -14.49 -12.67
CA VAL A 167 -7.69 -14.99 -13.79
C VAL A 167 -6.30 -15.43 -13.34
N GLY A 168 -5.63 -14.62 -12.51
CA GLY A 168 -4.31 -14.95 -11.96
C GLY A 168 -4.33 -16.20 -11.07
N SER A 169 -5.42 -16.42 -10.34
CA SER A 169 -5.61 -17.62 -9.51
C SER A 169 -5.76 -18.89 -10.33
N LEU A 170 -6.42 -18.82 -11.49
CA LEU A 170 -6.54 -19.94 -12.43
C LEU A 170 -5.20 -20.35 -13.04
N CYS A 171 -4.22 -19.44 -13.08
CA CYS A 171 -2.84 -19.71 -13.54
C CYS A 171 -1.94 -20.20 -12.39
N LEU A 172 -2.38 -21.21 -11.62
CA LEU A 172 -1.66 -21.75 -10.45
C LEU A 172 -1.31 -20.71 -9.38
N GLY A 173 -2.05 -19.60 -9.33
CA GLY A 173 -1.78 -18.48 -8.41
C GLY A 173 -0.58 -17.61 -8.79
N ILE A 174 0.17 -17.92 -9.86
CA ILE A 174 1.34 -17.11 -10.23
C ILE A 174 0.90 -15.72 -10.70
N GLY A 175 -0.21 -15.63 -11.43
CA GLY A 175 -0.70 -14.35 -11.94
C GLY A 175 -1.12 -13.37 -10.84
N THR A 176 -1.48 -13.83 -9.64
CA THR A 176 -1.91 -12.93 -8.55
C THR A 176 -0.77 -12.06 -8.04
N PHE A 177 0.48 -12.53 -8.11
CA PHE A 177 1.65 -11.75 -7.70
C PHE A 177 1.83 -10.48 -8.54
N TRP A 178 1.74 -10.59 -9.87
CA TRP A 178 1.79 -9.44 -10.77
C TRP A 178 0.60 -8.50 -10.58
N VAL A 179 -0.59 -9.04 -10.33
CA VAL A 179 -1.79 -8.23 -10.08
C VAL A 179 -1.65 -7.43 -8.78
N ASN A 180 -1.04 -8.00 -7.73
CA ASN A 180 -0.79 -7.30 -6.47
C ASN A 180 0.20 -6.14 -6.64
N ALA A 181 1.34 -6.38 -7.31
CA ALA A 181 2.32 -5.33 -7.60
C ALA A 181 1.71 -4.21 -8.45
N TYR A 182 0.91 -4.58 -9.45
CA TYR A 182 0.22 -3.61 -10.30
C TYR A 182 -0.84 -2.80 -9.55
N ARG A 183 -1.59 -3.45 -8.65
CA ARG A 183 -2.58 -2.80 -7.80
C ARG A 183 -1.89 -1.77 -6.90
N GLU A 184 -0.79 -2.12 -6.25
CA GLU A 184 -0.09 -1.16 -5.37
C GLU A 184 0.49 0.02 -6.14
N ALA A 185 1.11 -0.22 -7.31
CA ALA A 185 1.56 0.87 -8.17
C ALA A 185 0.42 1.81 -8.59
N THR A 186 -0.77 1.26 -8.85
CA THR A 186 -1.97 2.05 -9.16
C THR A 186 -2.45 2.87 -7.96
N ILE A 187 -2.30 2.34 -6.74
CA ILE A 187 -2.64 3.06 -5.50
C ILE A 187 -1.63 4.18 -5.23
N ALA A 188 -0.34 3.97 -5.51
CA ALA A 188 0.67 5.03 -5.41
C ALA A 188 0.38 6.19 -6.38
N GLU A 189 0.01 5.89 -7.63
CA GLU A 189 -0.45 6.89 -8.61
C GLU A 189 -1.71 7.62 -8.13
N TYR A 190 -2.66 6.89 -7.55
CA TYR A 190 -3.87 7.48 -6.96
C TYR A 190 -3.49 8.47 -5.86
N TYR A 191 -2.61 8.06 -4.95
CA TYR A 191 -2.14 8.90 -3.86
C TYR A 191 -1.50 10.20 -4.38
N ARG A 192 -0.54 10.10 -5.30
CA ARG A 192 0.13 11.28 -5.90
C ARG A 192 -0.84 12.22 -6.61
N TYR A 193 -1.82 11.68 -7.32
CA TYR A 193 -2.83 12.48 -8.00
C TYR A 193 -3.67 13.31 -7.01
N TYR A 194 -4.10 12.73 -5.89
CA TYR A 194 -4.92 13.44 -4.92
C TYR A 194 -4.10 14.38 -4.02
N GLU A 195 -2.88 13.99 -3.67
CA GLU A 195 -1.97 14.83 -2.88
C GLU A 195 -1.61 16.10 -3.65
N SER A 196 -1.22 15.98 -4.92
CA SER A 196 -0.90 17.14 -5.77
C SER A 196 -2.08 18.10 -5.93
N ASN A 197 -3.30 17.59 -6.13
CA ASN A 197 -4.49 18.45 -6.21
C ASN A 197 -4.81 19.16 -4.88
N GLN A 198 -4.61 18.49 -3.74
CA GLN A 198 -4.81 19.12 -2.42
C GLN A 198 -3.81 20.24 -2.14
N VAL A 199 -2.56 20.12 -2.62
CA VAL A 199 -1.57 21.20 -2.50
C VAL A 199 -2.01 22.41 -3.34
N ILE A 200 -2.42 22.17 -4.58
CA ILE A 200 -2.90 23.23 -5.50
C ILE A 200 -4.07 24.00 -4.87
N ASP A 201 -5.06 23.31 -4.30
CA ASP A 201 -6.23 23.95 -3.67
C ASP A 201 -5.90 24.75 -2.39
N ARG A 202 -4.74 24.53 -1.76
CA ARG A 202 -4.30 25.29 -0.57
C ARG A 202 -3.54 26.58 -0.92
N ASP A 203 -3.06 26.69 -2.15
CA ASP A 203 -2.29 27.85 -2.65
C ASP A 203 -3.17 28.94 -3.29
N PHE A 204 -4.50 28.76 -3.28
CA PHE A 204 -5.51 29.72 -3.78
C PHE A 204 -6.46 30.20 -2.66
#